data_AF-A0A7K2M9A2-F1
#
_entry.id   AF-A0A7K2M9A2-F1
#
_cell.length_a   1.000
_cell.length_b   1.000
_cell.length_c   1.000
_cell.angle_alpha   90.00
_cell.angle_beta   90.00
_cell.angle_gamma   90.00
#
_symmetry.space_group_name_H-M   'P 1'
#
loop_
_entity.id
_entity.type
_entity.pdbx_description
1 polymer ?
#
loop_
_entity_poly.entity_id
_entity_poly.type
_entity_poly.pdbx_seq_one_letter_code
_entity_poly.pdbx_strand_id
1 'polypeptide(L)'
;MRLRLPTEHPAEPPTGYKIAHPVLSQDGARAGFTGVSLGGALPYGVVADASCLYGRRHRPPARLCDCGFHCVHDRAAAEALLCTAEHRGAVLLEVTVLGAYIRFEHGFRYARQRVRTATVGPCGCGAPAVAL
;
A
#
# COMPACT_ATOMS: atom_id res chain seq x y z
N MET A 1 -19.33 18.28 18.52
CA MET A 1 -19.58 18.54 17.08
C MET A 1 -19.01 17.39 16.27
N ARG A 2 -19.81 16.57 15.57
CA ARG A 2 -19.28 15.53 14.66
C ARG A 2 -18.91 16.21 13.34
N LEU A 3 -17.64 16.56 13.16
CA LEU A 3 -17.10 17.06 11.88
C LEU A 3 -17.28 15.99 10.80
N ARG A 4 -18.30 16.13 9.96
CA ARG A 4 -18.41 15.37 8.72
C ARG A 4 -17.37 15.93 7.76
N LEU A 5 -16.54 15.05 7.20
CA LEU A 5 -15.65 15.48 6.11
C LEU A 5 -16.50 15.62 4.84
N PRO A 6 -16.07 16.46 3.88
CA PRO A 6 -16.63 16.44 2.54
C PRO A 6 -16.66 15.01 2.00
N THR A 7 -17.73 14.66 1.30
CA THR A 7 -17.83 13.37 0.62
C THR A 7 -17.43 13.57 -0.83
N GLU A 8 -16.58 12.70 -1.34
CA GLU A 8 -16.15 12.73 -2.73
C GLU A 8 -16.43 11.39 -3.41
N HIS A 9 -16.80 11.48 -4.68
CA HIS A 9 -17.12 10.37 -5.56
C HIS A 9 -16.49 10.64 -6.93
N PRO A 10 -15.17 10.41 -7.08
CA PRO A 10 -14.51 10.62 -8.37
C PRO A 10 -15.07 9.62 -9.39
N ALA A 11 -15.12 10.03 -10.65
CA ALA A 11 -15.59 9.17 -11.76
C ALA A 11 -14.67 7.95 -11.96
N GLU A 12 -13.38 8.12 -11.68
CA GLU A 12 -12.38 7.07 -11.73
C GLU A 12 -11.76 6.86 -10.34
N PRO A 13 -11.39 5.62 -9.97
CA PRO A 13 -10.69 5.38 -8.72
C PRO A 13 -9.34 6.12 -8.69
N PRO A 14 -8.98 6.79 -7.59
CA PRO A 14 -7.68 7.47 -7.51
C PRO A 14 -6.50 6.52 -7.66
N THR A 15 -5.41 7.03 -8.22
CA THR A 15 -4.10 6.37 -8.21
C THR A 15 -3.30 6.88 -7.01
N GLY A 16 -2.51 6.00 -6.41
CA GLY A 16 -1.51 6.39 -5.42
C GLY A 16 -0.26 5.53 -5.52
N TYR A 17 0.76 5.91 -4.75
CA TYR A 17 2.07 5.28 -4.75
C TYR A 17 2.49 4.92 -3.33
N LYS A 18 3.14 3.77 -3.15
CA LYS A 18 3.68 3.36 -1.86
C LYS A 18 4.83 2.39 -2.03
N ILE A 19 5.57 2.14 -0.96
CA ILE A 19 6.56 1.07 -0.91
C ILE A 19 6.04 -0.13 -0.14
N ALA A 20 6.52 -1.32 -0.50
CA ALA A 20 6.18 -2.57 0.16
C ALA A 20 7.31 -3.59 -0.03
N HIS A 21 7.42 -4.57 0.85
CA HIS A 21 8.36 -5.67 0.64
C HIS A 21 7.70 -6.78 -0.19
N PRO A 22 8.30 -7.22 -1.30
CA PRO A 22 7.81 -8.38 -2.02
C PRO A 22 8.07 -9.65 -1.19
N VAL A 23 7.10 -10.54 -1.14
CA VAL A 23 7.20 -11.81 -0.40
C VAL A 23 6.71 -12.97 -1.25
N LEU A 24 7.30 -14.14 -1.02
CA LEU A 24 6.89 -15.40 -1.62
C LEU A 24 6.42 -16.36 -0.52
N SER A 25 5.44 -17.20 -0.85
CA SER A 25 5.12 -18.37 -0.03
C SER A 25 6.31 -19.33 0.03
N GLN A 26 6.36 -20.18 1.06
CA GLN A 26 7.44 -21.15 1.25
C GLN A 26 7.61 -22.10 0.04
N ASP A 27 6.50 -22.48 -0.60
CA ASP A 27 6.47 -23.32 -1.80
C ASP A 27 6.75 -22.53 -3.11
N GLY A 28 6.94 -21.21 -3.02
CA GLY A 28 7.13 -20.33 -4.18
C GLY A 28 5.90 -20.14 -5.05
N ALA A 29 4.77 -20.79 -4.74
CA ALA A 29 3.59 -20.80 -5.60
C ALA A 29 2.79 -19.49 -5.55
N ARG A 30 3.00 -18.65 -4.54
CA ARG A 30 2.28 -17.39 -4.33
C ARG A 30 3.25 -16.26 -4.07
N ALA A 31 3.05 -15.17 -4.79
CA ALA A 31 3.71 -13.90 -4.53
C ALA A 31 2.73 -12.90 -3.92
N GLY A 32 3.24 -12.01 -3.09
CA GLY A 32 2.48 -10.94 -2.49
C GLY A 32 3.40 -9.85 -1.98
N PHE A 33 2.86 -9.05 -1.06
CA PHE A 33 3.59 -7.94 -0.46
C PHE A 33 3.30 -7.86 1.03
N THR A 34 4.24 -7.32 1.80
CA THR A 34 4.00 -6.82 3.16
C THR A 34 4.23 -5.31 3.21
N GLY A 35 3.48 -4.63 4.08
CA GLY A 35 3.67 -3.19 4.27
C GLY A 35 5.02 -2.85 4.93
N VAL A 36 5.37 -1.57 4.95
CA VAL A 36 6.56 -1.06 5.67
C VAL A 36 6.21 -0.41 7.02
N SER A 37 4.92 -0.39 7.38
CA SER A 37 4.41 0.23 8.61
C SER A 37 3.73 -0.81 9.51
N LEU A 38 2.72 -0.42 10.28
CA LEU A 38 2.00 -1.28 11.23
C LEU A 38 1.56 -2.64 10.63
N GLY A 39 1.25 -2.68 9.34
CA GLY A 39 0.84 -3.89 8.59
C GLY A 39 1.98 -4.75 8.03
N GLY A 40 3.24 -4.49 8.38
CA GLY A 40 4.39 -5.20 7.78
C GLY A 40 4.49 -6.68 8.11
N ALA A 41 3.72 -7.18 9.08
CA ALA A 41 3.72 -8.60 9.45
C ALA A 41 2.73 -9.46 8.65
N LEU A 42 1.78 -8.86 7.92
CA LEU A 42 0.72 -9.60 7.22
C LEU A 42 0.87 -9.48 5.71
N PRO A 43 1.07 -10.60 4.99
CA PRO A 43 1.14 -10.59 3.54
C PRO A 43 -0.23 -10.30 2.93
N TYR A 44 -0.24 -9.57 1.82
CA TYR A 44 -1.42 -9.32 1.01
C TYR A 44 -1.12 -9.52 -0.48
N GLY A 45 -2.16 -9.86 -1.25
CA GLY A 45 -2.07 -10.07 -2.69
C GLY A 45 -2.16 -8.78 -3.50
N VAL A 46 -2.10 -8.92 -4.84
CA VAL A 46 -2.27 -7.79 -5.78
C VAL A 46 -3.57 -7.03 -5.54
N VAL A 47 -4.68 -7.74 -5.31
CA VAL A 47 -5.95 -7.17 -4.86
C VAL A 47 -6.16 -7.59 -3.41
N ALA A 48 -6.42 -6.63 -2.52
CA ALA A 48 -6.57 -6.91 -1.10
C ALA A 48 -7.49 -5.91 -0.42
N ASP A 49 -8.20 -6.38 0.59
CA ASP A 49 -8.99 -5.58 1.53
C ASP A 49 -8.18 -5.34 2.81
N ALA A 50 -8.31 -4.15 3.37
CA ALA A 50 -7.69 -3.78 4.61
C ALA A 50 -8.42 -4.42 5.79
N SER A 51 -7.67 -4.77 6.83
CA SER A 51 -8.19 -5.25 8.11
C SER A 51 -7.69 -4.39 9.26
N CYS A 52 -8.34 -4.48 10.43
CA CYS A 52 -7.85 -3.85 11.64
C CYS A 52 -6.83 -4.77 12.33
N LEU A 53 -5.57 -4.36 12.37
CA LEU A 53 -4.50 -5.13 12.99
C LEU A 53 -4.63 -5.23 14.51
N TYR A 54 -5.34 -4.27 15.13
CA TYR A 54 -5.69 -4.31 16.54
C TYR A 54 -6.87 -5.25 16.84
N GLY A 55 -7.41 -5.97 15.86
CA GLY A 55 -8.55 -6.90 16.04
C GLY A 55 -9.88 -6.22 16.41
N ARG A 56 -9.95 -4.88 16.30
CA ARG A 56 -11.16 -4.12 16.67
C ARG A 56 -12.26 -4.33 15.63
N ARG A 57 -13.51 -4.35 16.12
CA ARG A 57 -14.72 -4.50 15.29
C ARG A 57 -15.13 -3.17 14.66
N HIS A 58 -14.55 -2.82 13.52
CA HIS A 58 -14.97 -1.70 12.69
C HIS A 58 -14.59 -1.93 11.23
N ARG A 59 -15.20 -1.18 10.31
CA ARG A 59 -14.82 -1.18 8.89
C ARG A 59 -13.60 -0.29 8.67
N PRO A 60 -12.52 -0.79 8.06
CA PRO A 60 -11.42 0.05 7.61
C PRO A 60 -11.82 0.92 6.41
N PRO A 61 -11.26 2.14 6.28
CA PRO A 61 -10.50 2.87 7.30
C PRO A 61 -11.45 3.53 8.32
N ALA A 62 -11.26 3.23 9.60
CA ALA A 62 -11.93 3.94 10.68
C ALA A 62 -11.14 5.20 11.03
N ARG A 63 -11.82 6.34 11.23
CA ARG A 63 -11.15 7.65 11.44
C ARG A 63 -10.17 7.66 12.61
N LEU A 64 -10.56 7.05 13.72
CA LEU A 64 -9.80 7.01 14.99
C LEU A 64 -9.01 5.71 15.15
N CYS A 65 -8.62 5.09 14.04
CA CYS A 65 -7.79 3.88 14.02
C CYS A 65 -6.81 3.98 12.86
N ASP A 66 -5.64 3.38 13.01
CA ASP A 66 -4.61 3.35 11.96
C ASP A 66 -4.85 2.26 10.92
N CYS A 67 -6.04 1.66 10.89
CA CYS A 67 -6.41 0.63 9.94
C CYS A 67 -6.61 1.21 8.53
N GLY A 68 -6.33 0.39 7.52
CA GLY A 68 -6.38 0.81 6.12
C GLY A 68 -5.02 0.69 5.46
N PHE A 69 -5.02 0.56 4.15
CA PHE A 69 -3.82 0.77 3.36
C PHE A 69 -3.50 2.26 3.31
N HIS A 70 -2.22 2.59 3.15
CA HIS A 70 -1.73 3.96 3.01
C HIS A 70 -0.96 4.08 1.69
N CYS A 71 -1.12 5.19 0.99
CA CYS A 71 -0.31 5.57 -0.16
C CYS A 71 -0.21 7.08 -0.24
N VAL A 72 0.84 7.59 -0.88
CA VAL A 72 1.00 9.00 -1.21
C VAL A 72 0.45 9.30 -2.61
N HIS A 73 0.17 10.56 -2.88
CA HIS A 73 -0.30 11.01 -4.20
C HIS A 73 0.82 11.00 -5.25
N ASP A 74 2.02 11.37 -4.83
CA ASP A 74 3.15 11.60 -5.71
C ASP A 74 4.11 10.40 -5.76
N ARG A 75 4.58 10.08 -6.96
CA ARG A 75 5.48 8.96 -7.19
C ARG A 75 6.86 9.23 -6.58
N ALA A 76 7.41 10.42 -6.77
CA ALA A 76 8.74 10.76 -6.27
C ALA A 76 8.78 10.77 -4.73
N ALA A 77 7.68 11.18 -4.08
CA ALA A 77 7.52 11.09 -2.64
C ALA A 77 7.57 9.63 -2.14
N ALA A 78 6.96 8.69 -2.85
CA ALA A 78 7.06 7.27 -2.51
C ALA A 78 8.46 6.72 -2.78
N GLU A 79 9.09 7.10 -3.89
CA GLU A 79 10.46 6.70 -4.24
C GLU A 79 11.48 7.20 -3.22
N ALA A 80 11.32 8.42 -2.69
CA ALA A 80 12.21 8.98 -1.68
C ALA A 80 12.27 8.14 -0.39
N LEU A 81 11.21 7.36 -0.08
CA LEU A 81 11.20 6.46 1.08
C LEU A 81 12.20 5.29 0.91
N LEU A 82 12.51 4.90 -0.33
CA LEU A 82 13.48 3.83 -0.63
C LEU A 82 14.93 4.21 -0.31
N CYS A 83 15.22 5.51 -0.11
CA CYS A 83 16.55 6.00 0.24
C CYS A 83 16.97 5.60 1.67
N THR A 84 15.99 5.27 2.53
CA THR A 84 16.27 4.83 3.89
C THR A 84 16.87 3.41 3.90
N ALA A 85 17.85 3.16 4.76
CA ALA A 85 18.51 1.86 4.83
C ALA A 85 17.51 0.70 5.11
N GLU A 86 16.49 0.97 5.92
CA GLU A 86 15.42 0.03 6.27
C GLU A 86 14.57 -0.38 5.06
N HIS A 87 14.39 0.50 4.09
CA HIS A 87 13.49 0.27 2.95
C HIS A 87 14.20 0.05 1.62
N ARG A 88 15.52 -0.08 1.62
CA ARG A 88 16.30 -0.31 0.39
C ARG A 88 15.90 -1.57 -0.36
N GLY A 89 15.39 -2.58 0.34
CA GLY A 89 14.86 -3.83 -0.24
C GLY A 89 13.37 -3.79 -0.57
N ALA A 90 12.68 -2.67 -0.36
CA ALA A 90 11.28 -2.53 -0.74
C ALA A 90 11.15 -2.22 -2.24
N VAL A 91 9.97 -2.49 -2.79
CA VAL A 91 9.59 -2.15 -4.16
C VAL A 91 8.62 -0.98 -4.14
N LEU A 92 8.67 -0.15 -5.17
CA LEU A 92 7.65 0.89 -5.38
C LEU A 92 6.43 0.25 -6.04
N LEU A 93 5.25 0.53 -5.49
CA LEU A 93 3.97 0.10 -6.01
C LEU A 93 3.15 1.30 -6.48
N GLU A 94 2.62 1.21 -7.69
CA GLU A 94 1.47 2.00 -8.12
C GLU A 94 0.20 1.22 -7.78
N VAL A 95 -0.76 1.89 -7.15
CA VAL A 95 -1.98 1.26 -6.68
C VAL A 95 -3.21 2.06 -7.13
N THR A 96 -4.25 1.33 -7.51
CA THR A 96 -5.60 1.86 -7.60
C THR A 96 -6.25 1.81 -6.22
N VAL A 97 -6.69 2.97 -5.73
CA VAL A 97 -7.40 3.14 -4.45
C VAL A 97 -8.87 2.77 -4.64
N LEU A 98 -9.31 1.70 -3.99
CA LEU A 98 -10.65 1.14 -4.10
C LEU A 98 -11.37 1.17 -2.74
N GLY A 99 -12.71 1.09 -2.81
CA GLY A 99 -13.56 1.12 -1.62
C GLY A 99 -13.56 2.48 -0.91
N ALA A 100 -13.95 2.48 0.36
CA ALA A 100 -13.98 3.69 1.17
C ALA A 100 -12.55 4.19 1.43
N TYR A 101 -12.35 5.49 1.37
CA TYR A 101 -11.07 6.10 1.67
C TYR A 101 -11.21 7.44 2.40
N ILE A 102 -10.11 7.88 2.98
CA ILE A 102 -9.90 9.20 3.56
C ILE A 102 -8.74 9.82 2.80
N ARG A 103 -8.98 10.96 2.13
CA ARG A 103 -7.91 11.76 1.52
C ARG A 103 -7.26 12.65 2.58
N PHE A 104 -5.95 12.65 2.57
CA PHE A 104 -5.09 13.56 3.31
C PHE A 104 -4.35 14.44 2.30
N GLU A 105 -3.69 15.48 2.82
CA GLU A 105 -2.88 16.40 2.03
C GLU A 105 -1.87 15.66 1.13
N HIS A 106 -1.17 14.66 1.68
CA HIS A 106 -0.11 13.94 0.96
C HIS A 106 -0.51 12.55 0.45
N GLY A 107 -1.74 12.09 0.68
CA GLY A 107 -2.09 10.73 0.29
C GLY A 107 -3.49 10.27 0.64
N PHE A 108 -3.64 8.94 0.68
CA PHE A 108 -4.89 8.26 0.98
C PHE A 108 -4.69 7.23 2.08
N ARG A 109 -5.73 7.07 2.91
CA ARG A 109 -5.96 5.87 3.72
C ARG A 109 -7.22 5.17 3.25
N TYR A 110 -7.16 3.89 2.91
CA TYR A 110 -8.22 3.27 2.10
C TYR A 110 -8.47 1.80 2.40
N ALA A 111 -9.68 1.35 2.04
CA ALA A 111 -10.24 0.06 2.43
C ALA A 111 -9.81 -1.09 1.53
N ARG A 112 -9.58 -0.83 0.23
CA ARG A 112 -9.26 -1.87 -0.74
C ARG A 112 -8.26 -1.36 -1.76
N GLN A 113 -7.38 -2.21 -2.23
CA GLN A 113 -6.39 -1.82 -3.23
C GLN A 113 -6.35 -2.80 -4.41
N ARG A 114 -5.83 -2.30 -5.53
CA ARG A 114 -5.25 -3.13 -6.58
C ARG A 114 -3.87 -2.59 -6.93
N VAL A 115 -2.83 -3.39 -6.77
CA VAL A 115 -1.50 -3.10 -7.30
C VAL A 115 -1.56 -3.18 -8.82
N ARG A 116 -1.08 -2.14 -9.50
CA ARG A 116 -1.06 -2.01 -10.95
C ARG A 116 0.33 -2.29 -11.51
N THR A 117 1.33 -1.68 -10.90
CA THR A 117 2.74 -1.87 -11.27
C THR A 117 3.58 -2.03 -10.01
N ALA A 118 4.66 -2.78 -10.14
CA ALA A 118 5.72 -2.87 -9.14
C ALA A 118 7.04 -2.53 -9.83
N THR A 119 7.70 -1.46 -9.37
CA THR A 119 9.06 -1.12 -9.81
C THR A 119 10.03 -1.69 -8.78
N VAL A 120 10.84 -2.65 -9.24
CA VAL A 120 11.86 -3.32 -8.43
C VAL A 120 13.18 -2.57 -8.60
N GLY A 121 13.87 -2.30 -7.49
CA GLY A 121 15.22 -1.75 -7.53
C GLY A 121 16.25 -2.75 -8.06
N PRO A 122 17.51 -2.34 -8.24
CA PRO A 122 18.57 -3.25 -8.65
C PRO A 122 18.73 -4.41 -7.65
N CYS A 123 18.82 -5.64 -8.15
CA CYS A 123 19.12 -6.80 -7.31
C CYS A 123 20.52 -6.63 -6.69
N GLY A 124 20.68 -6.94 -5.41
CA GLY A 124 22.02 -7.02 -4.79
C GLY A 124 22.93 -8.06 -5.46
N CYS A 125 22.34 -8.99 -6.22
CA CYS A 125 23.03 -9.98 -7.04
C CYS A 125 23.50 -9.46 -8.41
N GLY A 126 23.13 -8.24 -8.81
CA GLY A 126 23.46 -7.66 -10.11
C GLY A 126 22.61 -8.16 -11.29
N ALA A 127 21.72 -9.14 -11.09
CA ALA A 127 20.80 -9.60 -12.13
C ALA A 127 19.70 -8.55 -12.43
N PRO A 128 19.30 -8.36 -13.70
CA PRO A 128 18.17 -7.52 -14.04
C PRO A 128 16.87 -8.13 -13.51
N ALA A 129 15.92 -7.27 -13.11
CA ALA A 129 14.57 -7.71 -12.85
C ALA A 129 13.92 -8.19 -14.15
N VAL A 130 13.33 -9.38 -14.14
CA VAL A 130 12.57 -9.95 -15.26
C VAL A 130 11.14 -10.18 -14.82
N ALA A 131 10.17 -9.77 -15.65
CA ALA A 131 8.77 -10.12 -15.48
C ALA A 131 8.56 -11.58 -15.90
N LEU A 132 7.78 -12.32 -15.10
CA LEU A 132 7.34 -13.69 -15.40
C LEU A 132 6.01 -13.67 -16.18
#